data_AF-A0A8I1E9L3-F1
#
_entry.id   AF-A0A8I1E9L3-F1
#
_cell.length_a   1.000
_cell.length_b   1.000
_cell.length_c   1.000
_cell.angle_alpha   90.00
_cell.angle_beta   90.00
_cell.angle_gamma   90.00
#
_symmetry.space_group_name_H-M   'P 1'
#
loop_
_entity.id
_entity.type
_entity.pdbx_description
1 polymer ?
#
loop_
_entity_poly.entity_id
_entity_poly.type
_entity_poly.pdbx_seq_one_letter_code
_entity_poly.pdbx_strand_id
1 'polypeptide(L)'
;MNPEIEFAPKLIEDGNDFLYFDGRVSGVVGIGEDWVVIYEWNSAHKGHGFTKDALAWLADGGRRSVTAYNIGMPPVPGKKPDDHVAYWLRMKDLGLVDHLVDDEGDVFNESFRLPPEGRQRQRRLDSDPEP
;
A
#
# COMPACT_ATOMS: atom_id res chain seq x y z
N MET A 1 4.49 -25.67 -14.66
CA MET A 1 3.30 -25.18 -13.93
C MET A 1 3.82 -24.42 -12.74
N ASN A 2 3.56 -23.11 -12.65
CA ASN A 2 3.75 -22.42 -11.37
C ASN A 2 2.56 -22.83 -10.49
N PRO A 3 2.78 -23.33 -9.26
CA PRO A 3 1.68 -23.49 -8.33
C PRO A 3 1.03 -22.11 -8.13
N GLU A 4 -0.29 -22.04 -8.24
CA GLU A 4 -1.03 -20.84 -7.85
C GLU A 4 -0.75 -20.60 -6.36
N ILE A 5 -0.04 -19.51 -6.05
CA ILE A 5 0.19 -19.11 -4.65
C ILE A 5 -1.14 -18.59 -4.13
N GLU A 6 -1.74 -19.34 -3.20
CA GLU A 6 -2.97 -19.02 -2.45
C GLU A 6 -2.72 -17.98 -1.35
N PHE A 7 -3.72 -17.16 -1.05
CA PHE A 7 -3.67 -16.21 0.07
C PHE A 7 -3.81 -16.95 1.39
N ALA A 8 -2.70 -17.08 2.12
CA ALA A 8 -2.64 -17.81 3.39
C ALA A 8 -1.96 -16.96 4.47
N PRO A 9 -2.62 -15.92 5.00
CA PRO A 9 -2.02 -14.97 5.93
C PRO A 9 -1.66 -15.65 7.25
N LYS A 10 -0.49 -15.29 7.77
CA LYS A 10 0.04 -15.78 9.05
C LYS A 10 0.67 -14.62 9.81
N LEU A 11 0.54 -14.70 11.13
CA LEU A 11 1.26 -13.86 12.08
C LEU A 11 2.11 -14.77 12.95
N ILE A 12 3.37 -14.40 13.12
CA ILE A 12 4.32 -15.08 13.99
C ILE A 12 4.80 -14.04 14.99
N GLU A 13 4.61 -14.29 16.28
CA GLU A 13 5.13 -13.41 17.34
C GLU A 13 6.66 -13.31 17.26
N ASP A 14 7.17 -12.08 17.28
CA ASP A 14 8.59 -11.75 17.30
C ASP A 14 8.84 -10.59 18.28
N GLY A 15 9.13 -10.95 19.54
CA GLY A 15 9.30 -9.98 20.61
C GLY A 15 7.98 -9.26 20.94
N ASN A 16 7.95 -7.94 20.70
CA ASN A 16 6.77 -7.11 20.91
C ASN A 16 5.92 -6.94 19.63
N ASP A 17 6.42 -7.42 18.50
CA ASP A 17 5.82 -7.26 17.18
C ASP A 17 5.43 -8.62 16.59
N PHE A 18 4.85 -8.60 15.40
CA PHE A 18 4.50 -9.78 14.63
C PHE A 18 5.13 -9.73 13.24
N LEU A 19 5.68 -10.86 12.81
CA LEU A 19 6.03 -11.09 11.42
C LEU A 19 4.79 -11.53 10.65
N TYR A 20 4.37 -10.71 9.71
CA TYR A 20 3.31 -11.01 8.76
C TYR A 20 3.86 -11.73 7.52
N PHE A 21 3.16 -12.75 7.05
CA PHE A 21 3.43 -13.38 5.75
C PHE A 21 2.19 -14.04 5.15
N ASP A 22 1.95 -13.88 3.84
CA ASP A 22 0.83 -14.53 3.12
C ASP A 22 1.23 -15.33 1.87
N GLY A 23 2.54 -15.48 1.62
CA GLY A 23 3.07 -16.08 0.39
C GLY A 23 3.60 -15.05 -0.62
N ARG A 24 3.06 -13.83 -0.64
CA ARG A 24 3.42 -12.75 -1.57
C ARG A 24 3.79 -11.45 -0.88
N VAL A 25 3.30 -11.25 0.32
CA VAL A 25 3.57 -10.11 1.16
C VAL A 25 4.22 -10.61 2.43
N SER A 26 5.23 -9.89 2.89
CA SER A 26 5.80 -10.02 4.22
C SER A 26 5.92 -8.64 4.88
N GLY A 27 5.94 -8.60 6.20
CA GLY A 27 6.12 -7.35 6.92
C GLY A 27 6.31 -7.54 8.41
N VAL A 28 6.67 -6.44 9.08
CA VAL A 28 6.70 -6.35 10.54
C VAL A 28 5.55 -5.45 10.96
N VAL A 29 4.69 -5.96 11.85
CA VAL A 29 3.49 -5.26 12.30
C VAL A 29 3.35 -5.31 13.81
N GLY A 30 2.97 -4.19 14.42
CA GLY A 30 2.45 -4.15 15.78
C GLY A 30 0.92 -4.30 15.73
N ILE A 31 0.35 -5.11 16.62
CA ILE A 31 -1.11 -5.34 16.67
C ILE A 31 -1.60 -5.16 18.10
N GLY A 32 -2.56 -4.25 18.27
CA GLY A 32 -3.34 -4.07 19.49
C GLY A 32 -4.79 -4.52 19.33
N GLU A 33 -5.60 -4.22 20.33
CA GLU A 33 -7.04 -4.52 20.30
C GLU A 33 -7.74 -3.78 19.16
N ASP A 34 -7.46 -2.48 19.01
CA ASP A 34 -8.11 -1.53 18.11
C ASP A 34 -7.14 -0.86 17.11
N TRP A 35 -5.90 -1.31 17.02
CA TRP A 35 -4.90 -0.73 16.12
C TRP A 35 -3.98 -1.77 15.48
N VAL A 36 -3.46 -1.44 14.31
CA VAL A 36 -2.36 -2.12 13.61
C VAL A 36 -1.38 -1.04 13.15
N VAL A 37 -0.09 -1.25 13.44
CA VAL A 37 1.00 -0.42 12.91
C VAL A 37 1.86 -1.27 12.00
N ILE A 38 2.13 -0.79 10.79
CA ILE A 38 3.00 -1.44 9.83
C ILE A 38 4.35 -0.72 9.88
N TYR A 39 5.39 -1.41 10.34
CA TYR A 39 6.75 -0.89 10.41
C TYR A 39 7.55 -1.21 9.16
N GLU A 40 7.33 -2.40 8.60
CA GLU A 40 7.95 -2.86 7.36
C GLU A 40 6.94 -3.58 6.49
N TRP A 41 7.02 -3.38 5.17
CA TRP A 41 6.10 -4.02 4.24
C TRP A 41 6.78 -4.29 2.89
N ASN A 42 6.81 -5.56 2.51
CA ASN A 42 7.44 -6.04 1.30
C ASN A 42 6.43 -6.87 0.49
N SER A 43 6.06 -6.37 -0.69
CA SER A 43 5.26 -7.12 -1.66
C SER A 43 6.17 -7.65 -2.76
N ALA A 44 6.24 -8.97 -2.91
CA ALA A 44 7.11 -9.67 -3.86
C ALA A 44 6.90 -9.24 -5.33
N HIS A 45 5.73 -8.67 -5.67
CA HIS A 45 5.44 -8.17 -7.01
C HIS A 45 4.65 -6.85 -7.00
N LYS A 46 5.16 -5.83 -7.72
CA LYS A 46 4.40 -4.61 -8.03
C LYS A 46 3.13 -5.00 -8.79
N GLY A 47 1.95 -4.63 -8.25
CA GLY A 47 0.65 -4.86 -8.90
C GLY A 47 0.07 -6.28 -8.79
N HIS A 48 0.77 -7.23 -8.16
CA HIS A 48 0.35 -8.64 -8.07
C HIS A 48 0.47 -9.27 -6.67
N GLY A 49 0.81 -8.49 -5.65
CA GLY A 49 0.78 -8.92 -4.26
C GLY A 49 -0.63 -8.88 -3.66
N PHE A 50 -0.86 -9.69 -2.64
CA PHE A 50 -2.10 -9.71 -1.86
C PHE A 50 -2.21 -8.53 -0.88
N THR A 51 -1.50 -7.41 -1.09
CA THR A 51 -1.50 -6.27 -0.17
C THR A 51 -2.90 -5.83 0.23
N LYS A 52 -3.84 -5.72 -0.71
CA LYS A 52 -5.18 -5.25 -0.37
C LYS A 52 -5.90 -6.24 0.54
N ASP A 53 -5.79 -7.52 0.23
CA ASP A 53 -6.37 -8.60 1.02
C ASP A 53 -5.68 -8.73 2.38
N ALA A 54 -4.36 -8.53 2.43
CA ALA A 54 -3.55 -8.49 3.63
C ALA A 54 -3.95 -7.35 4.57
N LEU A 55 -4.05 -6.13 4.06
CA LEU A 55 -4.48 -4.97 4.83
C LEU A 55 -5.93 -5.12 5.31
N ALA A 56 -6.82 -5.61 4.44
CA ALA A 56 -8.20 -5.91 4.82
C ALA A 56 -8.25 -6.96 5.93
N TRP A 57 -7.48 -8.04 5.82
CA TRP A 57 -7.40 -9.10 6.82
C TRP A 57 -6.85 -8.61 8.16
N LEU A 58 -5.80 -7.77 8.14
CA LEU A 58 -5.26 -7.15 9.34
C LEU A 58 -6.28 -6.22 10.03
N ALA A 59 -7.09 -5.52 9.23
CA ALA A 59 -8.17 -4.67 9.73
C ALA A 59 -9.39 -5.47 10.24
N ASP A 60 -9.64 -6.68 9.71
CA ASP A 60 -10.85 -7.50 9.95
C ASP A 60 -10.86 -8.25 11.31
N GLY A 61 -10.05 -7.80 12.27
CA GLY A 61 -10.12 -8.21 13.67
C GLY A 61 -11.15 -7.45 14.52
N GLY A 62 -11.94 -6.54 13.93
CA GLY A 62 -13.04 -5.86 14.61
C GLY A 62 -12.98 -4.32 14.68
N ARG A 63 -12.52 -3.63 13.62
CA ARG A 63 -12.36 -2.15 13.49
C ARG A 63 -11.00 -1.61 13.92
N ARG A 64 -9.92 -2.32 13.59
CA ARG A 64 -8.58 -1.81 13.90
C ARG A 64 -8.22 -0.67 12.97
N SER A 65 -7.74 0.43 13.54
CA SER A 65 -7.12 1.48 12.74
C SER A 65 -5.76 1.01 12.23
N VAL A 66 -5.52 1.13 10.93
CA VAL A 66 -4.25 0.75 10.30
C VAL A 66 -3.40 1.99 10.07
N THR A 67 -2.17 1.97 10.61
CA THR A 67 -1.16 3.02 10.41
C THR A 67 0.05 2.45 9.67
N ALA A 68 0.49 3.11 8.60
CA ALA A 68 1.77 2.78 7.95
C ALA A 68 2.84 3.77 8.38
N TYR A 69 3.97 3.26 8.87
CA TYR A 69 5.09 4.03 9.42
C TYR A 69 6.28 4.05 8.45
N ASN A 70 7.16 5.05 8.55
CA ASN A 70 8.35 5.22 7.69
C ASN A 70 8.02 5.17 6.19
N ILE A 71 6.96 5.88 5.77
CA ILE A 71 6.52 5.84 4.38
C ILE A 71 7.40 6.66 3.43
N GLY A 72 8.38 7.40 3.96
CA GLY A 72 9.10 8.45 3.26
C GLY A 72 8.56 9.85 3.55
N MET A 73 9.31 10.87 3.12
CA MET A 73 8.93 12.27 3.32
C MET A 73 7.70 12.70 2.49
N PRO A 74 6.94 13.70 2.98
CA PRO A 74 5.87 14.35 2.24
C PRO A 74 6.21 14.70 0.77
N PRO A 75 5.29 14.48 -0.19
CA PRO A 75 5.49 14.93 -1.55
C PRO A 75 5.55 16.45 -1.62
N VAL A 76 6.55 16.97 -2.32
CA VAL A 76 6.69 18.41 -2.55
C VAL A 76 5.79 18.83 -3.72
N PRO A 77 4.98 19.89 -3.61
CA PRO A 77 4.16 20.38 -4.71
C PRO A 77 4.95 20.59 -6.01
N GLY A 78 4.41 20.11 -7.12
CA GLY A 78 5.05 20.18 -8.44
C GLY A 78 6.14 19.13 -8.69
N LYS A 79 6.42 18.24 -7.73
CA LYS A 79 7.28 17.06 -7.92
C LYS A 79 6.45 15.78 -7.89
N LYS A 80 6.89 14.78 -8.64
CA LYS A 80 6.33 13.43 -8.55
C LYS A 80 6.69 12.86 -7.16
N PRO A 81 5.73 12.27 -6.41
CA PRO A 81 6.04 11.52 -5.21
C PRO A 81 6.98 10.35 -5.50
N ASP A 82 7.76 9.95 -4.50
CA ASP A 82 8.45 8.67 -4.52
C ASP A 82 7.45 7.52 -4.71
N ASP A 83 7.86 6.44 -5.39
CA ASP A 83 6.99 5.30 -5.68
C ASP A 83 6.47 4.64 -4.38
N HIS A 84 7.27 4.63 -3.29
CA HIS A 84 6.88 4.12 -1.98
C HIS A 84 5.81 5.00 -1.32
N VAL A 85 6.01 6.32 -1.31
CA VAL A 85 5.03 7.29 -0.81
C VAL A 85 3.73 7.20 -1.61
N ALA A 86 3.81 7.17 -2.93
CA ALA A 86 2.65 7.05 -3.82
C ALA A 86 1.85 5.76 -3.59
N TYR A 87 2.53 4.66 -3.28
CA TYR A 87 1.91 3.39 -2.94
C TYR A 87 1.06 3.49 -1.66
N TRP A 88 1.60 4.07 -0.59
CA TRP A 88 0.88 4.22 0.68
C TRP A 88 -0.28 5.23 0.60
N LEU A 89 -0.09 6.33 -0.13
CA LEU A 89 -1.18 7.25 -0.45
C LEU A 89 -2.32 6.55 -1.16
N ARG A 90 -2.02 5.66 -2.11
CA ARG A 90 -3.03 4.86 -2.79
C ARG A 90 -3.77 3.90 -1.85
N MET A 91 -3.08 3.29 -0.87
CA MET A 91 -3.75 2.43 0.11
C MET A 91 -4.67 3.23 1.05
N LYS A 92 -4.25 4.44 1.44
CA LYS A 92 -5.07 5.38 2.20
C LYS A 92 -6.31 5.83 1.42
N ASP A 93 -6.16 6.20 0.15
CA ASP A 93 -7.27 6.59 -0.73
C ASP A 93 -8.30 5.45 -0.94
N LEU A 94 -7.86 4.21 -0.81
CA LEU A 94 -8.73 3.03 -0.88
C LEU A 94 -9.39 2.67 0.46
N GLY A 95 -9.08 3.40 1.55
CA GLY A 95 -9.60 3.14 2.89
C GLY A 95 -9.01 1.89 3.56
N LEU A 96 -7.84 1.43 3.09
CA LEU A 96 -7.15 0.26 3.66
C LEU A 96 -6.11 0.64 4.72
N VAL A 97 -5.78 1.94 4.79
CA VAL A 97 -4.87 2.54 5.76
C VAL A 97 -5.49 3.84 6.23
N ASP A 98 -5.57 4.05 7.54
CA ASP A 98 -6.18 5.24 8.13
C ASP A 98 -5.15 6.36 8.29
N HIS A 99 -3.96 6.01 8.74
CA HIS A 99 -2.89 6.96 9.05
C HIS A 99 -1.58 6.62 8.34
N LEU A 100 -0.87 7.66 7.94
CA LEU A 100 0.44 7.58 7.32
C LEU A 100 1.39 8.40 8.19
N VAL A 101 2.56 7.85 8.51
CA VAL A 101 3.58 8.52 9.31
C VAL A 101 4.88 8.51 8.53
N ASP A 102 5.48 9.68 8.37
CA ASP A 102 6.74 9.85 7.64
C ASP A 102 7.96 9.39 8.45
N ASP A 103 9.14 9.56 7.88
CA ASP A 103 10.41 9.11 8.46
C ASP A 103 10.82 9.95 9.70
N GLU A 104 10.21 11.12 9.92
CA GLU A 104 10.43 11.97 11.09
C GLU A 104 9.44 11.67 12.22
N GLY A 105 8.45 10.81 11.97
CA GLY A 105 7.40 10.47 12.93
C GLY A 105 6.18 11.40 12.87
N ASP A 106 6.10 12.27 11.87
CA ASP A 106 4.99 13.20 11.70
C ASP A 106 3.83 12.56 10.95
N VAL A 107 2.61 12.81 11.43
CA VAL A 107 1.39 12.29 10.81
C VAL A 107 1.14 13.02 9.50
N PHE A 108 1.23 12.26 8.43
CA PHE A 108 0.92 12.67 7.08
C PHE A 108 -0.60 12.76 6.87
N ASN A 109 -1.15 13.97 6.96
CA ASN A 109 -2.60 14.21 6.95
C ASN A 109 -3.12 14.90 5.69
N GLU A 110 -2.32 14.97 4.62
CA GLU A 110 -2.72 15.69 3.42
C GLU A 110 -3.71 14.92 2.55
N SER A 111 -4.70 15.66 2.06
CA SER A 111 -5.57 15.27 0.95
C SER A 111 -4.79 15.27 -0.38
N PHE A 112 -3.67 14.54 -0.46
CA PHE A 112 -2.87 14.45 -1.68
C PHE A 112 -3.61 13.58 -2.70
N ARG A 113 -4.49 14.21 -3.48
CA ARG A 113 -5.13 13.55 -4.62
C ARG A 113 -4.08 13.38 -5.70
N LEU A 114 -3.63 12.15 -5.91
CA LEU A 114 -2.95 11.79 -7.15
C LEU A 114 -3.83 12.30 -8.32
N PRO A 115 -3.28 13.06 -9.28
CA PRO A 115 -4.05 13.44 -10.45
C PRO A 115 -4.60 12.14 -11.07
N PRO A 116 -5.90 12.08 -11.39
CA PRO A 116 -6.51 10.87 -11.92
C PRO A 116 -5.66 10.43 -13.10
N GLU A 117 -5.08 9.22 -13.01
CA GLU A 117 -4.18 8.69 -14.02
C GLU A 117 -4.80 8.95 -15.39
N GLY A 118 -4.10 9.74 -16.19
CA GLY A 118 -4.56 10.09 -17.51
C GLY A 118 -4.89 8.81 -18.25
N ARG A 119 -6.17 8.64 -18.59
CA ARG A 119 -6.57 7.79 -19.71
C ARG A 119 -5.91 8.36 -20.97
N GLN A 120 -4.62 8.15 -21.15
CA GLN A 120 -4.04 8.06 -22.47
C GLN A 120 -4.59 6.77 -23.07
N ARG A 121 -5.86 6.86 -23.52
CA ARG A 121 -6.33 5.97 -24.58
C ARG A 121 -5.30 6.08 -25.68
N GLN A 122 -4.64 4.95 -25.94
CA GLN A 122 -4.00 4.69 -27.22
C GLN A 122 -4.97 5.14 -28.32
N ARG A 123 -4.68 6.28 -28.93
CA ARG A 123 -4.98 6.50 -30.35
C ARG A 123 -3.72 6.10 -31.09
N ARG A 124 -3.60 4.81 -31.39
CA ARG A 124 -2.93 4.39 -32.62
C ARG A 124 -4.01 3.96 -33.58
N LEU A 125 -3.78 4.33 -34.86
CA LEU A 125 -4.43 3.84 -36.09
C LEU A 125 -5.83 4.46 -36.30
N ASP A 126 -6.16 5.09 -37.44
CA ASP A 126 -5.80 4.83 -38.85
C ASP A 126 -5.76 6.17 -39.64
N SER A 127 -4.80 6.37 -40.58
CA SER A 127 -5.01 6.41 -42.06
C SER A 127 -6.06 7.47 -42.50
N ASP A 128 -5.82 8.49 -43.32
CA ASP A 128 -4.93 8.80 -44.44
C ASP A 128 -4.88 10.35 -44.60
N PRO A 129 -3.90 10.93 -45.31
CA PRO A 129 -4.10 12.21 -45.99
C PRO A 129 -4.19 11.98 -47.49
N GLU A 130 -5.33 12.31 -48.11
CA GLU A 130 -5.43 13.00 -49.42
C GLU A 130 -6.92 13.22 -49.78
N PRO A 131 -7.27 14.22 -50.61
CA PRO A 131 -6.54 14.71 -51.79
C PRO A 131 -5.99 16.14 -51.72
#